data_AF-A0A7T0RJD7-F1
#
_entry.id   AF-A0A7T0RJD7-F1
#
_cell.length_a   1.000
_cell.length_b   1.000
_cell.length_c   1.000
_cell.angle_alpha   90.00
_cell.angle_beta   90.00
_cell.angle_gamma   90.00
#
_symmetry.space_group_name_H-M   'P 1'
#
loop_
_entity.id
_entity.type
_entity.pdbx_description
1 polymer ?
#
loop_
_entity_poly.entity_id
_entity_poly.type
_entity_poly.pdbx_seq_one_letter_code
_entity_poly.pdbx_strand_id
1 'polypeptide(L)'
;MKNTETIQHFIKQKRRQGERFVTKRNLGLVRFWRSLLFPQRCYFIATAMFLALFLFDLDSFLYQFVMFSFVLVGLAKEVWPRFMLAWHSLPGKAFVLFIYAVIANFALASAGGLVNEITGISANALPYSHNLALILMLPSWFFITTVIALLMITLLTPVYLFLLLLLKPMGLHKLWHAPNYRFVFTTALVRYLWTAALFFKAILIATQFGVFGQFSCIEDHSVVIGSECEPANDVALVGDPATAETSAPLQLPLQPGVEEKDPKQPSLSMEKIISELNDSEDVSDVELGELIVNATKRAQAFRQGQLLLLAAFIYRYEADTRSRCAHVENSRVIEINDYEILQITTTESELGYEYNVIPCDSAAIGKGKVEG
;
A
#
# COMPACT_ATOMS: atom_id res chain seq x y z
N MET A 1 -35.74 -55.93 -38.50
CA MET A 1 -35.30 -56.04 -37.09
C MET A 1 -33.79 -56.28 -36.90
N LYS A 2 -32.97 -56.62 -37.91
CA LYS A 2 -31.53 -56.89 -37.73
C LYS A 2 -30.59 -55.66 -37.59
N ASN A 3 -31.00 -54.47 -38.06
CA ASN A 3 -30.12 -53.29 -38.07
C ASN A 3 -30.07 -52.54 -36.73
N THR A 4 -31.08 -52.70 -35.86
CA THR A 4 -31.18 -51.95 -34.62
C THR A 4 -30.23 -52.48 -33.53
N GLU A 5 -29.99 -53.79 -33.50
CA GLU A 5 -29.08 -54.43 -32.54
C GLU A 5 -27.60 -54.14 -32.83
N THR A 6 -27.24 -54.05 -34.12
CA THR A 6 -25.87 -53.72 -34.53
C THR A 6 -25.52 -52.29 -34.15
N ILE A 7 -26.45 -51.34 -34.35
CA ILE A 7 -26.26 -49.94 -33.97
C ILE A 7 -26.13 -49.80 -32.45
N GLN A 8 -26.95 -50.51 -31.66
CA GLN A 8 -26.83 -50.50 -30.20
C GLN A 8 -25.50 -51.10 -29.70
N HIS A 9 -25.00 -52.15 -30.34
CA HIS A 9 -23.71 -52.73 -29.99
C HIS A 9 -22.55 -51.76 -30.29
N PHE A 10 -22.57 -51.10 -31.45
CA PHE A 10 -21.58 -50.08 -31.81
C PHE A 10 -21.59 -48.86 -30.87
N ILE A 11 -22.78 -48.40 -30.47
CA ILE A 11 -22.92 -47.30 -29.50
C ILE A 11 -22.37 -47.72 -28.12
N LYS A 12 -22.68 -48.93 -27.66
CA LYS A 12 -22.20 -49.46 -26.36
C LYS A 12 -20.69 -49.68 -26.36
N GLN A 13 -20.11 -50.08 -27.48
CA GLN A 13 -18.66 -50.26 -27.65
C GLN A 13 -17.92 -48.91 -27.69
N LYS A 14 -18.44 -47.91 -28.43
CA LYS A 14 -17.89 -46.54 -28.41
C LYS A 14 -18.00 -45.90 -27.02
N ARG A 15 -19.11 -46.10 -26.30
CA ARG A 15 -19.31 -45.59 -24.93
C ARG A 15 -18.28 -46.19 -23.95
N ARG A 16 -18.06 -47.51 -24.01
CA ARG A 16 -17.03 -48.20 -23.20
C ARG A 16 -15.59 -47.77 -23.54
N GLN A 17 -15.30 -47.46 -24.81
CA GLN A 17 -13.99 -46.92 -25.21
C GLN A 17 -13.80 -45.49 -24.69
N GLY A 18 -14.83 -44.63 -24.78
CA GLY A 18 -14.81 -43.27 -24.21
C GLY A 18 -14.62 -43.27 -22.69
N GLU A 19 -15.35 -44.13 -21.97
CA GLU A 19 -15.22 -44.29 -20.51
C GLU A 19 -13.80 -44.77 -20.12
N ARG A 20 -13.23 -45.75 -20.83
CA ARG A 20 -11.86 -46.22 -20.58
C ARG A 20 -10.81 -45.13 -20.83
N PHE A 21 -11.02 -44.27 -21.83
CA PHE A 21 -10.10 -43.17 -22.14
C PHE A 21 -10.15 -42.07 -21.07
N VAL A 22 -11.35 -41.67 -20.64
CA VAL A 22 -11.55 -40.72 -19.52
C VAL A 22 -10.96 -41.27 -18.22
N THR A 23 -11.15 -42.57 -17.94
CA THR A 23 -10.63 -43.20 -16.72
C THR A 23 -9.10 -43.25 -16.71
N LYS A 24 -8.45 -43.60 -17.83
CA LYS A 24 -6.98 -43.60 -17.95
C LYS A 24 -6.37 -42.20 -17.83
N ARG A 25 -6.99 -41.18 -18.43
CA ARG A 25 -6.50 -39.78 -18.36
C ARG A 25 -6.62 -39.21 -16.94
N ASN A 26 -7.72 -39.51 -16.25
CA ASN A 26 -7.91 -39.13 -14.84
C ASN A 26 -6.90 -39.84 -13.92
N LEU A 27 -6.54 -41.10 -14.19
CA LEU A 27 -5.47 -41.78 -13.44
C LEU A 27 -4.10 -41.07 -13.60
N GLY A 28 -3.79 -40.56 -14.79
CA GLY A 28 -2.55 -39.82 -15.05
C GLY A 28 -2.47 -38.50 -14.29
N LEU A 29 -3.55 -37.71 -14.34
CA LEU A 29 -3.67 -36.43 -13.61
C LEU A 29 -3.63 -36.63 -12.09
N VAL A 30 -4.34 -37.63 -11.56
CA VAL A 30 -4.33 -37.93 -10.12
C VAL A 30 -2.94 -38.39 -9.66
N ARG A 31 -2.23 -39.18 -10.47
CA ARG A 31 -0.86 -39.61 -10.16
C ARG A 31 0.13 -38.44 -10.20
N PHE A 32 -0.01 -37.53 -11.18
CA PHE A 32 0.76 -36.30 -11.25
C PHE A 32 0.51 -35.41 -10.02
N TRP A 33 -0.76 -35.15 -9.68
CA TRP A 33 -1.16 -34.36 -8.52
C TRP A 33 -0.60 -34.91 -7.20
N ARG A 34 -0.70 -36.23 -7.01
CA ARG A 34 -0.16 -36.90 -5.82
C ARG A 34 1.36 -36.83 -5.73
N SER A 35 2.06 -36.73 -6.86
CA SER A 35 3.52 -36.62 -6.90
C SER A 35 4.07 -35.23 -6.56
N LEU A 36 3.24 -34.19 -6.60
CA LEU A 36 3.62 -32.83 -6.26
C LEU A 36 3.63 -32.62 -4.74
N LEU A 37 4.64 -31.91 -4.23
CA LEU A 37 4.69 -31.46 -2.84
C LEU A 37 3.59 -30.42 -2.57
N PHE A 38 3.25 -30.22 -1.29
CA PHE A 38 2.21 -29.27 -0.89
C PHE A 38 2.43 -27.85 -1.46
N PRO A 39 3.61 -27.21 -1.36
CA PRO A 39 3.83 -25.89 -1.96
C PRO A 39 3.68 -25.89 -3.50
N GLN A 40 4.11 -26.96 -4.17
CA GLN A 40 3.96 -27.08 -5.63
C GLN A 40 2.50 -27.15 -6.07
N ARG A 41 1.64 -27.78 -5.27
CA ARG A 41 0.19 -27.80 -5.51
C ARG A 41 -0.40 -26.40 -5.37
N CYS A 42 0.01 -25.64 -4.36
CA CYS A 42 -0.43 -24.26 -4.16
C CYS A 42 -0.08 -23.37 -5.37
N TYR A 43 1.18 -23.42 -5.83
CA TYR A 43 1.59 -22.66 -7.02
C TYR A 43 0.86 -23.12 -8.28
N PHE A 44 0.64 -24.43 -8.45
CA PHE A 44 -0.10 -24.95 -9.59
C PHE A 44 -1.56 -24.49 -9.60
N ILE A 45 -2.24 -24.51 -8.45
CA ILE A 45 -3.61 -23.98 -8.30
C ILE A 45 -3.63 -22.49 -8.66
N ALA A 46 -2.70 -21.71 -8.12
CA ALA A 46 -2.61 -20.28 -8.42
C ALA A 46 -2.37 -20.01 -9.91
N THR A 47 -1.47 -20.76 -10.57
CA THR A 47 -1.27 -20.64 -12.03
C THR A 47 -2.51 -21.04 -12.83
N ALA A 48 -3.24 -22.07 -12.41
CA ALA A 48 -4.48 -22.49 -13.07
C ALA A 48 -5.60 -21.45 -12.88
N MET A 49 -5.67 -20.82 -11.70
CA MET A 49 -6.58 -19.72 -11.43
C MET A 49 -6.23 -18.49 -12.27
N PHE A 50 -4.95 -18.11 -12.35
CA PHE A 50 -4.50 -17.02 -13.20
C PHE A 50 -4.88 -17.23 -14.68
N LEU A 51 -4.69 -18.46 -15.18
CA LEU A 51 -5.09 -18.81 -16.54
C LEU A 51 -6.62 -18.77 -16.73
N ALA A 52 -7.40 -19.18 -15.71
CA ALA A 52 -8.85 -19.06 -15.77
C ALA A 52 -9.32 -17.59 -15.73
N LEU A 53 -8.66 -16.72 -14.97
CA LEU A 53 -8.93 -15.28 -15.00
C LEU A 53 -8.71 -14.71 -16.40
N PHE A 54 -7.60 -15.07 -17.06
CA PHE A 54 -7.31 -14.63 -18.43
C PHE A 54 -8.30 -15.17 -19.47
N LEU A 55 -8.81 -16.40 -19.30
CA LEU A 55 -9.72 -17.03 -20.27
C LEU A 55 -11.19 -16.64 -20.11
N PHE A 56 -11.63 -16.37 -18.88
CA PHE A 56 -13.04 -16.14 -18.54
C PHE A 56 -13.34 -14.71 -18.08
N ASP A 57 -12.35 -13.82 -18.12
CA ASP A 57 -12.45 -12.41 -17.73
C ASP A 57 -13.08 -12.22 -16.33
N LEU A 58 -12.59 -13.02 -15.38
CA LEU A 58 -13.11 -13.04 -14.00
C LEU A 58 -12.44 -11.95 -13.16
N ASP A 59 -12.78 -10.69 -13.41
CA ASP A 59 -12.26 -9.59 -12.60
C ASP A 59 -13.09 -9.37 -11.33
N SER A 60 -12.81 -10.18 -10.31
CA SER A 60 -13.39 -9.96 -8.98
C SER A 60 -12.31 -9.92 -7.91
N PHE A 61 -12.45 -8.96 -6.99
CA PHE A 61 -11.54 -8.79 -5.86
C PHE A 61 -11.37 -10.08 -5.04
N LEU A 62 -12.47 -10.79 -4.78
CA LEU A 62 -12.44 -12.05 -4.04
C LEU A 62 -11.63 -13.14 -4.77
N TYR A 63 -11.75 -13.21 -6.10
CA TYR A 63 -11.00 -14.18 -6.89
C TYR A 63 -9.50 -13.90 -6.84
N GLN A 64 -9.10 -12.65 -7.07
CA GLN A 64 -7.71 -12.22 -6.97
C GLN A 64 -7.14 -12.49 -5.57
N PHE A 65 -7.91 -12.15 -4.52
CA PHE A 65 -7.52 -12.40 -3.12
C PHE A 65 -7.28 -13.89 -2.83
N VAL A 66 -8.19 -14.77 -3.26
CA VAL A 66 -8.05 -16.23 -3.07
C VAL A 66 -6.83 -16.76 -3.81
N MET A 67 -6.60 -16.30 -5.05
CA MET A 67 -5.44 -16.69 -5.85
C MET A 67 -4.12 -16.34 -5.15
N PHE A 68 -3.95 -15.08 -4.72
CA PHE A 68 -2.75 -14.64 -4.01
C PHE A 68 -2.59 -15.33 -2.65
N SER A 69 -3.68 -15.64 -1.96
CA SER A 69 -3.66 -16.38 -0.69
C SER A 69 -3.08 -17.79 -0.86
N PHE A 70 -3.41 -18.50 -1.94
CA PHE A 70 -2.80 -19.81 -2.21
C PHE A 70 -1.29 -19.73 -2.38
N VAL A 71 -0.80 -18.72 -3.11
CA VAL A 71 0.64 -18.49 -3.28
C VAL A 71 1.30 -18.19 -1.94
N LEU A 72 0.69 -17.30 -1.13
CA LEU A 72 1.21 -16.92 0.19
C LEU A 72 1.30 -18.14 1.12
N VAL A 73 0.29 -19.01 1.14
CA VAL A 73 0.30 -20.25 1.93
C VAL A 73 1.39 -21.21 1.46
N GLY A 74 1.57 -21.35 0.15
CA GLY A 74 2.66 -22.16 -0.43
C GLY A 74 4.03 -21.64 0.00
N LEU A 75 4.23 -20.34 -0.08
CA LEU A 75 5.48 -19.67 0.27
C LEU A 75 5.77 -19.74 1.78
N ALA A 76 4.76 -19.49 2.62
CA ALA A 76 4.86 -19.61 4.07
C ALA A 76 5.27 -21.03 4.47
N LYS A 77 4.67 -22.07 3.89
CA LYS A 77 5.06 -23.46 4.17
C LYS A 77 6.48 -23.80 3.74
N GLU A 78 6.98 -23.20 2.68
CA GLU A 78 8.33 -23.41 2.17
C GLU A 78 9.39 -22.69 3.03
N VAL A 79 9.09 -21.46 3.46
CA VAL A 79 9.98 -20.64 4.29
C VAL A 79 9.97 -21.09 5.76
N TRP A 80 8.85 -21.63 6.25
CA TRP A 80 8.66 -22.07 7.64
C TRP A 80 9.83 -22.88 8.23
N PRO A 81 10.31 -23.98 7.62
CA PRO A 81 11.42 -24.75 8.20
C PRO A 81 12.72 -23.95 8.32
N ARG A 82 12.99 -23.03 7.39
CA ARG A 82 14.18 -22.15 7.45
C ARG A 82 14.02 -21.09 8.53
N PHE A 83 12.82 -20.54 8.64
CA PHE A 83 12.47 -19.63 9.72
C PHE A 83 12.64 -20.31 11.08
N MET A 84 12.17 -21.55 11.25
CA MET A 84 12.35 -22.30 12.50
C MET A 84 13.82 -22.53 12.83
N LEU A 85 14.67 -22.81 11.84
CA LEU A 85 16.12 -22.93 12.06
C LEU A 85 16.71 -21.59 12.57
N ALA A 86 16.32 -20.48 11.96
CA ALA A 86 16.76 -19.14 12.38
C ALA A 86 16.20 -18.79 13.78
N TRP A 87 14.92 -19.07 14.04
CA TRP A 87 14.26 -18.80 15.31
C TRP A 87 14.82 -19.62 16.47
N HIS A 88 15.26 -20.86 16.23
CA HIS A 88 15.92 -21.65 17.27
C HIS A 88 17.35 -21.19 17.54
N SER A 89 17.98 -20.47 16.61
CA SER A 89 19.31 -19.91 16.81
C SER A 89 19.28 -18.65 17.69
N LEU A 90 20.28 -18.51 18.57
CA LEU A 90 20.46 -17.31 19.39
C LEU A 90 20.57 -16.01 18.56
N PRO A 91 21.42 -15.94 17.51
CA PRO A 91 21.53 -14.73 16.70
C PRO A 91 20.25 -14.43 15.91
N GLY A 92 19.52 -15.46 15.46
CA GLY A 92 18.27 -15.25 14.72
C GLY A 92 17.16 -14.67 15.60
N LYS A 93 17.03 -15.10 16.86
CA LYS A 93 16.09 -14.47 17.81
C LYS A 93 16.43 -13.00 18.04
N ALA A 94 17.70 -12.70 18.31
CA ALA A 94 18.14 -11.33 18.55
C ALA A 94 17.87 -10.44 17.34
N PHE A 95 18.14 -10.94 16.13
CA PHE A 95 17.87 -10.21 14.90
C PHE A 95 16.37 -9.94 14.68
N VAL A 96 15.52 -10.96 14.86
CA VAL A 96 14.06 -10.79 14.71
C VAL A 96 13.53 -9.78 15.73
N LEU A 97 13.95 -9.87 17.00
CA LEU A 97 13.54 -8.91 18.03
C LEU A 97 14.02 -7.50 17.74
N PHE A 98 15.23 -7.33 17.21
CA PHE A 98 15.73 -6.03 16.78
C PHE A 98 14.86 -5.41 15.68
N ILE A 99 14.50 -6.17 14.64
CA ILE A 99 13.61 -5.69 13.58
C ILE A 99 12.24 -5.29 14.13
N TYR A 100 11.66 -6.11 15.02
CA TYR A 100 10.38 -5.76 15.65
C TYR A 100 10.47 -4.53 16.56
N ALA A 101 11.60 -4.32 17.25
CA ALA A 101 11.82 -3.11 18.03
C ALA A 101 11.89 -1.87 17.12
N VAL A 102 12.55 -1.96 15.97
CA VAL A 102 12.56 -0.87 14.97
C VAL A 102 11.15 -0.58 14.48
N ILE A 103 10.40 -1.61 14.07
CA ILE A 103 9.01 -1.45 13.59
C ILE A 103 8.10 -0.84 14.66
N ALA A 104 8.25 -1.25 15.92
CA ALA A 104 7.46 -0.70 17.03
C ALA A 104 7.71 0.81 17.23
N ASN A 105 8.97 1.26 17.08
CA ASN A 105 9.29 2.69 17.15
C ASN A 105 8.70 3.48 15.98
N PHE A 106 8.68 2.91 14.77
CA PHE A 106 7.99 3.53 13.64
C PHE A 106 6.48 3.63 13.86
N ALA A 107 5.84 2.56 14.36
CA ALA A 107 4.42 2.58 14.69
C ALA A 107 4.11 3.62 15.78
N LEU A 108 4.99 3.77 16.78
CA LEU A 108 4.89 4.77 17.84
C LEU A 108 4.97 6.21 17.31
N ALA A 109 5.97 6.49 16.47
CA ALA A 109 6.12 7.80 15.84
C ALA A 109 4.92 8.13 14.93
N SER A 110 4.48 7.15 14.13
CA SER A 110 3.31 7.26 13.26
C SER A 110 2.04 7.59 14.05
N ALA A 111 1.85 6.97 15.23
CA ALA A 111 0.71 7.24 16.12
C ALA A 111 0.74 8.63 16.73
N GLY A 112 1.93 9.11 17.09
CA GLY A 112 2.12 10.50 17.49
C GLY A 112 1.75 11.47 16.37
N GLY A 113 2.17 11.18 15.13
CA GLY A 113 1.83 11.97 13.95
C GLY A 113 0.31 12.06 13.70
N LEU A 114 -0.41 10.93 13.82
CA LEU A 114 -1.86 10.89 13.59
C LEU A 114 -2.64 11.73 14.62
N VAL A 115 -2.22 11.71 15.90
CA VAL A 115 -2.86 12.55 16.93
C VAL A 115 -2.54 14.03 16.69
N ASN A 116 -1.29 14.35 16.38
CA ASN A 116 -0.84 15.73 16.14
C ASN A 116 -1.54 16.37 14.93
N GLU A 117 -1.80 15.60 13.88
CA GLU A 117 -2.55 16.05 12.69
C GLU A 117 -3.98 16.48 13.01
N ILE A 118 -4.62 15.86 14.02
CA ILE A 118 -5.98 16.22 14.43
C ILE A 118 -5.96 17.40 15.40
N THR A 119 -5.13 17.34 16.42
CA THR A 119 -5.19 18.29 17.55
C THR A 119 -4.32 19.52 17.36
N GLY A 120 -3.39 19.50 16.39
CA GLY A 120 -2.39 20.55 16.19
C GLY A 120 -1.34 20.64 17.31
N ILE A 121 -1.38 19.73 18.28
CA ILE A 121 -0.47 19.72 19.44
C ILE A 121 0.19 18.36 19.63
N SER A 122 1.32 18.36 20.36
CA SER A 122 2.08 17.14 20.60
C SER A 122 1.21 16.04 21.23
N ALA A 123 1.32 14.82 20.69
CA ALA A 123 0.58 13.66 21.18
C ALA A 123 0.91 13.27 22.63
N ASN A 124 2.02 13.78 23.18
CA ASN A 124 2.40 13.55 24.57
C ASN A 124 1.40 14.13 25.58
N ALA A 125 0.67 15.19 25.19
CA ALA A 125 -0.40 15.77 26.01
C ALA A 125 -1.69 14.92 25.99
N LEU A 126 -1.81 13.97 25.06
CA LEU A 126 -2.98 13.11 24.88
C LEU A 126 -2.61 11.62 24.98
N PRO A 127 -2.27 11.13 26.18
CA PRO A 127 -1.80 9.76 26.36
C PRO A 127 -2.84 8.70 25.97
N TYR A 128 -4.14 8.98 26.11
CA TYR A 128 -5.18 8.00 25.77
C TYR A 128 -5.38 7.90 24.26
N SER A 129 -5.45 9.03 23.56
CA SER A 129 -5.55 9.05 22.10
C SER A 129 -4.30 8.53 21.43
N HIS A 130 -3.11 8.82 21.98
CA HIS A 130 -1.87 8.23 21.49
C HIS A 130 -1.88 6.70 21.55
N ASN A 131 -2.33 6.13 22.68
CA ASN A 131 -2.47 4.68 22.84
C ASN A 131 -3.55 4.08 21.94
N LEU A 132 -4.66 4.78 21.72
CA LEU A 132 -5.68 4.33 20.77
C LEU A 132 -5.14 4.32 19.33
N ALA A 133 -4.46 5.39 18.91
CA ALA A 133 -3.84 5.48 17.59
C ALA A 133 -2.83 4.33 17.37
N LEU A 134 -2.04 3.99 18.39
CA LEU A 134 -1.18 2.80 18.38
C LEU A 134 -1.98 1.52 18.13
N ILE A 135 -3.07 1.29 18.87
CA ILE A 135 -3.90 0.08 18.73
C ILE A 135 -4.50 -0.02 17.32
N LEU A 136 -4.90 1.10 16.72
CA LEU A 136 -5.47 1.14 15.36
C LEU A 136 -4.43 0.82 14.29
N MET A 137 -3.17 1.21 14.48
CA MET A 137 -2.13 1.08 13.46
C MET A 137 -1.28 -0.17 13.58
N LEU A 138 -1.04 -0.65 14.80
CA LEU A 138 -0.13 -1.75 15.08
C LEU A 138 -0.49 -3.03 14.30
N PRO A 139 -1.76 -3.47 14.19
CA PRO A 139 -2.10 -4.65 13.40
C PRO A 139 -1.68 -4.55 11.92
N SER A 140 -1.91 -3.39 11.30
CA SER A 140 -1.54 -3.14 9.90
C SER A 140 -0.02 -3.19 9.72
N TRP A 141 0.73 -2.51 10.60
CA TRP A 141 2.19 -2.53 10.61
C TRP A 141 2.76 -3.94 10.74
N PHE A 142 2.27 -4.73 11.69
CA PHE A 142 2.75 -6.10 11.92
C PHE A 142 2.44 -7.01 10.74
N PHE A 143 1.23 -6.94 10.19
CA PHE A 143 0.83 -7.79 9.06
C PHE A 143 1.63 -7.47 7.79
N ILE A 144 1.71 -6.19 7.42
CA ILE A 144 2.37 -5.74 6.19
C ILE A 144 3.87 -6.03 6.24
N THR A 145 4.54 -5.65 7.35
CA THR A 145 5.98 -5.87 7.49
C THR A 145 6.34 -7.35 7.49
N THR A 146 5.52 -8.22 8.10
CA THR A 146 5.73 -9.67 8.09
C THR A 146 5.60 -10.25 6.67
N VAL A 147 4.58 -9.85 5.91
CA VAL A 147 4.39 -10.30 4.52
C VAL A 147 5.55 -9.83 3.65
N ILE A 148 5.94 -8.56 3.75
CA ILE A 148 7.07 -8.00 3.00
C ILE A 148 8.37 -8.71 3.36
N ALA A 149 8.65 -8.94 4.65
CA ALA A 149 9.85 -9.65 5.10
C ALA A 149 9.92 -11.08 4.54
N LEU A 150 8.79 -11.80 4.54
CA LEU A 150 8.70 -13.14 3.96
C LEU A 150 9.02 -13.11 2.46
N LEU A 151 8.45 -12.15 1.72
CA LEU A 151 8.69 -11.98 0.28
C LEU A 151 10.14 -11.59 -0.01
N MET A 152 10.73 -10.69 0.79
CA MET A 152 12.12 -10.26 0.66
C MET A 152 13.10 -11.42 0.84
N ILE A 153 12.89 -12.28 1.86
CA ILE A 153 13.72 -13.48 2.06
C ILE A 153 13.69 -14.39 0.83
N THR A 154 12.51 -14.54 0.22
CA THR A 154 12.35 -15.39 -0.96
C THR A 154 12.93 -14.73 -2.23
N LEU A 155 12.91 -13.40 -2.32
CA LEU A 155 13.53 -12.65 -3.42
C LEU A 155 15.06 -12.60 -3.33
N LEU A 156 15.63 -12.65 -2.11
CA LEU A 156 17.08 -12.73 -1.86
C LEU A 156 17.67 -14.12 -2.16
N THR A 157 16.83 -15.14 -2.20
CA THR A 157 17.24 -16.53 -2.48
C THR A 157 17.97 -16.73 -3.81
N PRO A 158 17.51 -16.21 -4.97
CA PRO A 158 18.27 -16.31 -6.23
C PRO A 158 19.61 -15.58 -6.17
N VAL A 159 19.69 -14.44 -5.46
CA VAL A 159 20.96 -13.71 -5.25
C VAL A 159 21.95 -14.58 -4.48
N TYR A 160 21.49 -15.27 -3.43
CA TYR A 160 22.29 -16.23 -2.69
C TYR A 160 22.81 -17.38 -3.57
N LEU A 161 21.98 -17.91 -4.48
CA LEU A 161 22.42 -18.94 -5.42
C LEU A 161 23.41 -18.44 -6.45
N PHE A 162 23.20 -17.23 -6.96
CA PHE A 162 24.15 -16.59 -7.87
C PHE A 162 25.50 -16.38 -7.20
N LEU A 163 25.50 -15.95 -5.94
CA LEU A 163 26.72 -15.84 -5.14
C LEU A 163 27.42 -17.19 -4.98
N LEU A 164 26.68 -18.26 -4.65
CA LEU A 164 27.24 -19.62 -4.60
C LEU A 164 27.78 -20.09 -5.96
N LEU A 165 27.15 -19.71 -7.06
CA LEU A 165 27.65 -20.01 -8.41
C LEU A 165 28.98 -19.29 -8.68
N LEU A 166 29.11 -18.04 -8.22
CA LEU A 166 30.36 -17.28 -8.29
C LEU A 166 31.45 -17.85 -7.36
N LEU A 167 31.06 -18.45 -6.22
CA LEU A 167 31.95 -19.15 -5.29
C LEU A 167 32.30 -20.59 -5.74
N LYS A 168 31.59 -21.14 -6.72
CA LYS A 168 31.84 -22.47 -7.28
C LYS A 168 33.28 -22.67 -7.78
N PRO A 169 33.94 -21.72 -8.48
CA PRO A 169 35.37 -21.85 -8.84
C PRO A 169 36.30 -21.96 -7.62
N MET A 170 35.88 -21.52 -6.43
CA MET A 170 36.65 -21.61 -5.19
C MET A 170 36.41 -22.93 -4.41
N GLY A 171 35.72 -23.91 -5.01
CA GLY A 171 35.59 -25.26 -4.45
C GLY A 171 34.50 -25.45 -3.39
N LEU A 172 33.64 -24.46 -3.14
CA LEU A 172 32.56 -24.56 -2.16
C LEU A 172 31.34 -25.31 -2.74
N HIS A 173 31.33 -26.64 -2.61
CA HIS A 173 30.19 -27.48 -3.03
C HIS A 173 29.16 -27.62 -1.91
N LYS A 174 28.28 -26.62 -1.76
CA LYS A 174 27.07 -26.75 -0.94
C LYS A 174 25.83 -26.60 -1.81
N LEU A 175 25.31 -27.73 -2.30
CA LEU A 175 24.08 -27.77 -3.08
C LEU A 175 22.88 -27.52 -2.16
N TRP A 176 22.06 -26.54 -2.55
CA TRP A 176 21.00 -25.92 -1.74
C TRP A 176 19.67 -26.70 -1.71
N HIS A 177 19.53 -27.79 -2.48
CA HIS A 177 18.23 -28.44 -2.68
C HIS A 177 17.98 -29.61 -1.72
N ALA A 178 16.80 -29.60 -1.10
CA ALA A 178 16.24 -30.81 -0.51
C ALA A 178 16.02 -31.86 -1.61
N PRO A 179 16.44 -33.12 -1.43
CA PRO A 179 16.53 -34.13 -2.49
C PRO A 179 15.18 -34.58 -3.09
N ASN A 180 14.06 -34.00 -2.68
CA ASN A 180 12.72 -34.53 -2.94
C ASN A 180 11.89 -33.75 -3.99
N TYR A 181 12.47 -32.76 -4.69
CA TYR A 181 11.75 -32.01 -5.73
C TYR A 181 11.89 -32.68 -7.10
N ARG A 182 10.78 -33.14 -7.68
CA ARG A 182 10.77 -33.77 -9.02
C ARG A 182 11.01 -32.79 -10.17
N PHE A 183 10.45 -31.58 -10.08
CA PHE A 183 10.53 -30.54 -11.11
C PHE A 183 11.15 -29.26 -10.55
N VAL A 184 12.47 -29.27 -10.34
CA VAL A 184 13.18 -28.22 -9.60
C VAL A 184 13.16 -26.87 -10.34
N PHE A 185 13.56 -26.85 -11.61
CA PHE A 185 13.72 -25.60 -12.36
C PHE A 185 12.39 -24.91 -12.69
N THR A 186 11.39 -25.65 -13.15
CA THR A 186 10.09 -25.07 -13.52
C THR A 186 9.34 -24.54 -12.29
N THR A 187 9.37 -25.29 -11.18
CA THR A 187 8.78 -24.82 -9.91
C THR A 187 9.51 -23.58 -9.41
N ALA A 188 10.83 -23.51 -9.52
CA ALA A 188 11.59 -22.35 -9.08
C ALA A 188 11.24 -21.09 -9.90
N LEU A 189 11.13 -21.21 -11.23
CA LEU A 189 10.76 -20.10 -12.11
C LEU A 189 9.34 -19.60 -11.79
N VAL A 190 8.37 -20.50 -11.73
CA VAL A 190 6.97 -20.17 -11.39
C VAL A 190 6.89 -19.50 -10.01
N ARG A 191 7.62 -20.03 -9.02
CA ARG A 191 7.69 -19.44 -7.67
C ARG A 191 8.22 -18.00 -7.72
N TYR A 192 9.30 -17.74 -8.44
CA TYR A 192 9.88 -16.40 -8.49
C TYR A 192 8.99 -15.38 -9.21
N LEU A 193 8.34 -15.77 -10.31
CA LEU A 193 7.34 -14.93 -10.97
C LEU A 193 6.19 -14.57 -10.03
N TRP A 194 5.65 -15.57 -9.32
CA TRP A 194 4.59 -15.34 -8.33
C TRP A 194 5.05 -14.50 -7.14
N THR A 195 6.30 -14.68 -6.69
CA THR A 195 6.87 -13.89 -5.59
C THR A 195 7.01 -12.43 -5.99
N ALA A 196 7.47 -12.15 -7.22
CA ALA A 196 7.56 -10.79 -7.74
C ALA A 196 6.17 -10.14 -7.88
N ALA A 197 5.19 -10.86 -8.43
CA ALA A 197 3.81 -10.39 -8.52
C ALA A 197 3.19 -10.11 -7.14
N LEU A 198 3.41 -11.00 -6.16
CA LEU A 198 3.00 -10.79 -4.77
C LEU A 198 3.71 -9.60 -4.13
N PHE A 199 4.98 -9.38 -4.42
CA PHE A 199 5.74 -8.26 -3.89
C PHE A 199 5.17 -6.92 -4.37
N PHE A 200 4.90 -6.81 -5.67
CA PHE A 200 4.23 -5.64 -6.22
C PHE A 200 2.84 -5.42 -5.59
N LYS A 201 2.02 -6.48 -5.48
CA LYS A 201 0.72 -6.37 -4.80
C LYS A 201 0.83 -6.05 -3.32
N ALA A 202 1.85 -6.55 -2.62
CA ALA A 202 2.10 -6.23 -1.21
C ALA A 202 2.49 -4.76 -1.03
N ILE A 203 3.29 -4.19 -1.94
CA ILE A 203 3.58 -2.75 -1.97
C ILE A 203 2.29 -1.96 -2.20
N LEU A 204 1.46 -2.32 -3.19
CA LEU A 204 0.18 -1.65 -3.42
C LEU A 204 -0.78 -1.73 -2.23
N ILE A 205 -0.80 -2.85 -1.51
CA ILE A 205 -1.59 -2.98 -0.29
C ILE A 205 -1.00 -2.11 0.83
N ALA A 206 0.32 -2.06 0.95
CA ALA A 206 0.98 -1.26 1.95
C ALA A 206 0.82 0.25 1.71
N THR A 207 0.70 0.69 0.46
CA THR A 207 0.29 2.07 0.14
C THR A 207 -1.18 2.30 0.50
N GLN A 208 -2.07 1.34 0.22
CA GLN A 208 -3.50 1.40 0.63
C GLN A 208 -3.71 1.49 2.14
N PHE A 209 -2.81 0.95 2.96
CA PHE A 209 -2.91 1.04 4.41
C PHE A 209 -2.10 2.20 5.00
N GLY A 210 -1.56 3.10 4.16
CA GLY A 210 -0.83 4.28 4.62
C GLY A 210 0.55 4.01 5.22
N VAL A 211 1.04 2.76 5.18
CA VAL A 211 2.37 2.40 5.70
C VAL A 211 3.47 3.03 4.86
N PHE A 212 3.31 3.02 3.53
CA PHE A 212 4.25 3.68 2.61
C PHE A 212 3.84 5.10 2.22
N GLY A 213 2.56 5.48 2.42
CA GLY A 213 2.08 6.84 2.14
C GLY A 213 2.79 7.92 2.97
N GLN A 214 3.32 7.55 4.14
CA GLN A 214 4.18 8.43 4.95
C GLN A 214 5.55 8.70 4.30
N PHE A 215 6.00 7.85 3.38
CA PHE A 215 7.29 7.98 2.67
C PHE A 215 7.12 8.55 1.24
N SER A 216 5.91 8.62 0.70
CA SER A 216 5.67 9.18 -0.65
C SER A 216 5.71 10.71 -0.69
N CYS A 217 5.71 11.40 0.45
CA CYS A 217 5.94 12.86 0.51
C CYS A 217 7.46 13.22 0.38
N ILE A 218 8.30 12.29 -0.12
CA ILE A 218 9.76 12.45 -0.33
C ILE A 218 10.07 12.73 -1.83
N GLU A 219 9.17 13.38 -2.55
CA GLU A 219 9.41 13.76 -3.95
C GLU A 219 9.84 15.23 -4.13
N ASP A 220 9.92 16.00 -3.04
CA ASP A 220 10.64 17.28 -3.01
C ASP A 220 11.93 17.16 -2.19
N HIS A 221 13.04 17.66 -2.74
CA HIS A 221 14.43 17.45 -2.31
C HIS A 221 14.84 18.05 -0.94
N SER A 222 13.98 18.01 0.08
CA SER A 222 14.37 18.32 1.46
C SER A 222 13.98 17.19 2.39
N VAL A 223 14.99 16.45 2.86
CA VAL A 223 14.86 15.52 3.98
C VAL A 223 14.52 16.32 5.24
N VAL A 224 13.24 16.53 5.48
CA VAL A 224 12.70 16.95 6.76
C VAL A 224 11.65 15.93 7.15
N ILE A 225 12.01 15.08 8.11
CA ILE A 225 11.07 14.17 8.76
C ILE A 225 10.08 15.05 9.53
N GLY A 226 8.90 15.30 8.96
CA GLY A 226 7.81 16.00 9.62
C GLY A 226 7.04 17.07 8.84
N SER A 227 7.11 17.15 7.50
CA SER A 227 6.24 18.09 6.78
C SER A 227 4.82 17.54 6.59
N GLU A 228 3.83 18.37 6.92
CA GLU A 228 2.45 18.23 6.47
C GLU A 228 2.41 18.00 4.95
N CYS A 229 1.67 16.97 4.54
CA CYS A 229 1.38 16.79 3.12
C CYS A 229 0.18 17.72 2.83
N GLU A 230 0.41 18.83 2.11
CA GLU A 230 -0.70 19.53 1.47
C GLU A 230 -1.41 18.53 0.54
N PRO A 231 -2.76 18.54 0.48
CA PRO A 231 -3.46 17.79 -0.55
C PRO A 231 -2.93 18.27 -1.89
N ALA A 232 -2.46 17.34 -2.72
CA ALA A 232 -2.05 17.64 -4.08
C ALA A 232 -3.14 18.49 -4.74
N ASN A 233 -2.82 19.77 -5.00
CA ASN A 233 -3.69 20.64 -5.75
C ASN A 233 -4.07 19.92 -7.03
N ASP A 234 -5.37 19.93 -7.30
CA ASP A 234 -5.99 19.36 -8.48
C ASP A 234 -5.11 19.62 -9.71
N VAL A 235 -4.87 18.55 -10.48
CA VAL A 235 -4.33 18.65 -11.84
C VAL A 235 -5.29 19.57 -12.59
N ALA A 236 -4.89 20.84 -12.72
CA ALA A 236 -5.59 21.83 -13.51
C ALA A 236 -5.57 21.37 -14.96
N LEU A 237 -6.67 20.74 -15.37
CA LEU A 237 -7.01 20.59 -16.78
C LEU A 237 -7.33 21.97 -17.32
N VAL A 238 -6.48 22.40 -18.26
CA VAL A 238 -6.59 23.62 -19.05
C VAL A 238 -7.78 23.54 -20.01
N GLY A 239 -8.54 24.65 -20.09
CA GLY A 239 -9.45 25.04 -21.18
C GLY A 239 -10.91 24.64 -20.94
N ASP A 240 -11.93 25.52 -21.02
CA ASP A 240 -12.06 26.64 -21.97
C ASP A 240 -13.28 27.57 -21.61
N PRO A 241 -13.59 28.64 -22.38
CA PRO A 241 -13.75 30.02 -21.90
C PRO A 241 -15.21 30.47 -21.69
N ALA A 242 -15.43 31.52 -20.88
CA ALA A 242 -16.26 32.69 -21.22
C ALA A 242 -16.54 33.63 -20.02
N THR A 243 -16.55 34.93 -20.33
CA THR A 243 -17.22 36.06 -19.63
C THR A 243 -16.66 36.47 -18.26
N ALA A 244 -15.87 37.57 -18.21
CA ALA A 244 -16.31 38.97 -17.99
C ALA A 244 -16.68 39.17 -16.50
N GLU A 245 -16.00 40.01 -15.71
CA GLU A 245 -15.97 41.49 -15.73
C GLU A 245 -14.98 41.91 -14.60
N THR A 246 -13.98 42.77 -14.84
CA THR A 246 -14.01 44.24 -14.66
C THR A 246 -13.23 44.73 -13.43
N SER A 247 -12.17 45.53 -13.72
CA SER A 247 -11.59 46.64 -12.93
C SER A 247 -10.92 46.36 -11.58
N ALA A 248 -9.82 47.00 -11.15
CA ALA A 248 -8.82 47.92 -11.70
C ALA A 248 -7.73 48.08 -10.58
N PRO A 249 -6.79 49.04 -10.60
CA PRO A 249 -5.37 48.76 -10.82
C PRO A 249 -4.46 49.23 -9.66
N LEU A 250 -3.19 48.80 -9.66
CA LEU A 250 -2.12 49.64 -9.13
C LEU A 250 -1.12 49.94 -10.25
N GLN A 251 -1.12 51.21 -10.68
CA GLN A 251 -0.17 51.81 -11.61
C GLN A 251 1.13 52.19 -10.89
N LEU A 252 2.27 52.12 -11.58
CA LEU A 252 3.19 53.24 -11.91
C LEU A 252 4.50 52.71 -12.55
N PRO A 253 5.25 53.49 -13.34
CA PRO A 253 4.98 53.76 -14.76
C PRO A 253 6.16 53.42 -15.70
N LEU A 254 5.85 53.28 -17.00
CA LEU A 254 6.81 53.17 -18.11
C LEU A 254 7.68 54.42 -18.30
N GLN A 255 8.85 54.24 -18.92
CA GLN A 255 9.26 55.12 -20.03
C GLN A 255 10.02 54.36 -21.15
N PRO A 256 9.90 54.77 -22.44
CA PRO A 256 10.24 53.99 -23.63
C PRO A 256 11.39 54.56 -24.49
N GLY A 257 11.89 53.79 -25.47
CA GLY A 257 12.76 54.26 -26.57
C GLY A 257 13.34 53.09 -27.39
N VAL A 258 12.74 52.70 -28.53
CA VAL A 258 13.21 52.86 -29.93
C VAL A 258 14.60 52.22 -30.17
N GLU A 259 14.81 51.20 -31.02
CA GLU A 259 14.73 51.26 -32.50
C GLU A 259 14.82 49.86 -33.17
N GLU A 260 14.36 49.83 -34.42
CA GLU A 260 14.01 48.72 -35.31
C GLU A 260 15.17 48.24 -36.21
N LYS A 261 15.29 46.91 -36.47
CA LYS A 261 15.76 46.34 -37.76
C LYS A 261 15.56 44.81 -37.89
N ASP A 262 14.61 44.41 -38.71
CA ASP A 262 14.51 43.09 -39.39
C ASP A 262 15.21 43.23 -40.80
N PRO A 263 15.31 42.25 -41.74
CA PRO A 263 14.80 40.87 -41.80
C PRO A 263 15.72 39.78 -42.45
N LYS A 264 15.43 38.49 -42.22
CA LYS A 264 15.27 37.41 -43.26
C LYS A 264 15.16 35.98 -42.70
N GLN A 265 13.98 35.41 -42.96
CA GLN A 265 13.45 34.02 -42.96
C GLN A 265 14.34 32.92 -43.60
N PRO A 266 13.93 31.63 -43.69
CA PRO A 266 12.92 30.83 -42.96
C PRO A 266 13.48 29.47 -42.45
N SER A 267 13.05 28.96 -41.30
CA SER A 267 13.21 27.52 -40.99
C SER A 267 11.87 26.86 -40.72
N LEU A 268 11.49 26.13 -41.76
CA LEU A 268 10.43 25.14 -41.87
C LEU A 268 10.39 24.17 -40.67
N SER A 269 9.18 24.00 -40.13
CA SER A 269 8.66 22.85 -39.38
C SER A 269 9.35 22.41 -38.08
N MET A 270 9.05 23.12 -36.98
CA MET A 270 9.11 22.56 -35.61
C MET A 270 7.73 22.08 -35.12
N GLU A 271 6.75 22.00 -36.02
CA GLU A 271 5.41 21.45 -35.74
C GLU A 271 5.29 19.98 -36.13
N LYS A 272 6.25 19.46 -36.91
CA LYS A 272 6.26 18.07 -37.38
C LYS A 272 7.04 17.11 -36.46
N ILE A 273 7.84 17.65 -35.53
CA ILE A 273 8.58 16.86 -34.53
C ILE A 273 7.72 16.63 -33.28
N ILE A 274 6.81 17.56 -32.95
CA ILE A 274 5.91 17.43 -31.80
C ILE A 274 4.74 16.47 -32.11
N SER A 275 4.33 16.34 -33.38
CA SER A 275 3.24 15.43 -33.78
C SER A 275 3.67 13.97 -33.96
N GLU A 276 4.97 13.66 -34.05
CA GLU A 276 5.47 12.28 -34.18
C GLU A 276 6.01 11.70 -32.86
N LEU A 277 6.02 12.47 -31.77
CA LEU A 277 6.44 12.01 -30.43
C LEU A 277 5.26 11.64 -29.52
N ASN A 278 4.01 11.81 -29.98
CA ASN A 278 2.80 11.57 -29.18
C ASN A 278 2.04 10.30 -29.60
N ASP A 279 2.65 9.42 -30.41
CA ASP A 279 2.00 8.23 -30.98
C ASP A 279 2.63 6.91 -30.47
N SER A 280 3.20 6.97 -29.26
CA SER A 280 3.55 5.79 -28.47
C SER A 280 3.53 6.11 -26.97
N GLU A 281 2.42 6.64 -26.46
CA GLU A 281 2.13 6.46 -25.04
C GLU A 281 1.67 5.02 -24.85
N ASP A 282 2.53 4.25 -24.19
CA ASP A 282 2.38 2.83 -23.94
C ASP A 282 1.10 2.58 -23.12
N VAL A 283 0.20 1.76 -23.66
CA VAL A 283 -1.08 1.36 -23.04
C VAL A 283 -0.88 0.80 -21.61
N SER A 284 0.34 0.37 -21.25
CA SER A 284 0.69 -0.12 -19.91
C SER A 284 0.83 0.96 -18.83
N ASP A 285 1.22 2.19 -19.18
CA ASP A 285 1.48 3.24 -18.19
C ASP A 285 0.18 3.84 -17.66
N VAL A 286 -0.85 3.88 -18.51
CA VAL A 286 -2.21 4.31 -18.15
C VAL A 286 -2.88 3.33 -17.17
N GLU A 287 -2.75 2.02 -17.41
CA GLU A 287 -3.34 0.98 -16.53
C GLU A 287 -2.65 0.94 -15.15
N LEU A 288 -1.32 1.12 -15.13
CA LEU A 288 -0.55 1.20 -13.89
C LEU A 288 -0.89 2.46 -13.08
N GLY A 289 -1.05 3.60 -13.76
CA GLY A 289 -1.47 4.86 -13.16
C GLY A 289 -2.85 4.77 -12.50
N GLU A 290 -3.83 4.18 -13.18
CA GLU A 290 -5.19 3.99 -12.63
C GLU A 290 -5.18 3.12 -11.36
N LEU A 291 -4.38 2.04 -11.36
CA LEU A 291 -4.22 1.16 -10.19
C LEU A 291 -3.63 1.91 -8.98
N ILE A 292 -2.65 2.79 -9.21
CA ILE A 292 -2.03 3.61 -8.16
C ILE A 292 -3.04 4.65 -7.63
N VAL A 293 -3.79 5.32 -8.50
CA VAL A 293 -4.83 6.30 -8.11
C VAL A 293 -5.95 5.64 -7.30
N ASN A 294 -6.39 4.44 -7.68
CA ASN A 294 -7.39 3.70 -6.90
C ASN A 294 -6.83 3.27 -5.53
N ALA A 295 -5.57 2.84 -5.49
CA ALA A 295 -4.90 2.48 -4.25
C ALA A 295 -4.76 3.67 -3.29
N THR A 296 -4.41 4.85 -3.80
CA THR A 296 -4.30 6.08 -2.98
C THR A 296 -5.65 6.55 -2.47
N LYS A 297 -6.71 6.51 -3.30
CA LYS A 297 -8.10 6.82 -2.84
C LYS A 297 -8.55 5.93 -1.69
N ARG A 298 -8.25 4.62 -1.76
CA ARG A 298 -8.56 3.68 -0.66
C ARG A 298 -7.74 3.97 0.59
N ALA A 299 -6.48 4.40 0.42
CA ALA A 299 -5.64 4.83 1.53
C ALA A 299 -6.21 6.05 2.24
N GLN A 300 -6.64 7.05 1.48
CA GLN A 300 -7.29 8.24 2.01
C GLN A 300 -8.57 7.88 2.76
N ALA A 301 -9.42 7.01 2.21
CA ALA A 301 -10.65 6.57 2.88
C ALA A 301 -10.37 5.83 4.20
N PHE A 302 -9.38 4.92 4.22
CA PHE A 302 -8.97 4.21 5.43
C PHE A 302 -8.42 5.18 6.49
N ARG A 303 -7.54 6.10 6.08
CA ARG A 303 -6.98 7.15 6.94
C ARG A 303 -8.06 8.06 7.50
N GLN A 304 -9.01 8.49 6.67
CA GLN A 304 -10.15 9.30 7.12
C GLN A 304 -10.99 8.59 8.16
N GLY A 305 -11.20 7.28 8.00
CA GLY A 305 -11.85 6.45 9.02
C GLY A 305 -11.11 6.43 10.35
N GLN A 306 -9.77 6.37 10.32
CA GLN A 306 -8.94 6.45 11.52
C GLN A 306 -9.02 7.84 12.17
N LEU A 307 -8.93 8.91 11.37
CA LEU A 307 -9.04 10.30 11.83
C LEU A 307 -10.39 10.56 12.49
N LEU A 308 -11.49 10.15 11.87
CA LEU A 308 -12.85 10.35 12.40
C LEU A 308 -13.07 9.59 13.71
N LEU A 309 -12.57 8.36 13.81
CA LEU A 309 -12.65 7.57 15.03
C LEU A 309 -11.81 8.20 16.14
N LEU A 310 -10.60 8.64 15.84
CA LEU A 310 -9.71 9.28 16.80
C LEU A 310 -10.25 10.64 17.26
N ALA A 311 -10.79 11.45 16.34
CA ALA A 311 -11.41 12.73 16.65
C ALA A 311 -12.61 12.57 17.60
N ALA A 312 -13.49 11.62 17.30
CA ALA A 312 -14.61 11.26 18.16
C ALA A 312 -14.16 10.73 19.52
N PHE A 313 -13.05 9.98 19.57
CA PHE A 313 -12.49 9.48 20.81
C PHE A 313 -11.92 10.61 21.68
N ILE A 314 -11.12 11.50 21.11
CA ILE A 314 -10.55 12.67 21.80
C ILE A 314 -11.68 13.46 22.45
N TYR A 315 -12.72 13.82 21.68
CA TYR A 315 -13.84 14.60 22.20
C TYR A 315 -14.61 13.86 23.29
N ARG A 316 -14.92 12.56 23.12
CA ARG A 316 -15.83 11.86 24.04
C ARG A 316 -15.17 11.32 25.29
N TYR A 317 -13.91 10.88 25.19
CA TYR A 317 -13.23 10.10 26.23
C TYR A 317 -12.02 10.79 26.84
N GLU A 318 -11.29 11.61 26.09
CA GLU A 318 -10.10 12.29 26.62
C GLU A 318 -10.39 13.73 27.05
N ALA A 319 -11.32 14.40 26.37
CA ALA A 319 -11.71 15.76 26.70
C ALA A 319 -12.76 15.82 27.82
N ASP A 320 -12.48 16.67 28.80
CA ASP A 320 -13.33 16.91 29.95
C ASP A 320 -14.42 17.93 29.64
N THR A 321 -15.57 17.74 30.28
CA THR A 321 -16.72 18.68 30.18
C THR A 321 -16.61 19.86 31.14
N ARG A 322 -15.69 19.79 32.11
CA ARG A 322 -15.45 20.83 33.12
C ARG A 322 -13.96 21.05 33.24
N SER A 323 -13.53 22.30 33.18
CA SER A 323 -12.14 22.71 33.44
C SER A 323 -12.10 23.82 34.49
N ARG A 324 -10.92 24.05 35.08
CA ARG A 324 -10.63 25.19 35.96
C ARG A 324 -10.44 26.48 35.17
N CYS A 325 -10.12 26.37 33.88
CA CYS A 325 -9.97 27.47 32.95
C CYS A 325 -11.32 27.84 32.34
N ALA A 326 -11.53 29.12 32.05
CA ALA A 326 -12.69 29.59 31.33
C ALA A 326 -12.69 29.03 29.89
N HIS A 327 -13.83 28.47 29.47
CA HIS A 327 -14.05 27.94 28.13
C HIS A 327 -15.48 28.19 27.67
N VAL A 328 -15.74 28.04 26.36
CA VAL A 328 -17.05 28.28 25.77
C VAL A 328 -18.10 27.27 26.27
N GLU A 329 -19.36 27.67 26.33
CA GLU A 329 -20.46 26.76 26.68
C GLU A 329 -20.60 25.64 25.63
N ASN A 330 -20.86 24.42 26.08
CA ASN A 330 -20.92 23.19 25.25
C ASN A 330 -19.61 22.80 24.54
N SER A 331 -18.47 23.41 24.88
CA SER A 331 -17.15 22.89 24.48
C SER A 331 -16.63 21.85 25.47
N ARG A 332 -15.68 21.04 25.03
CA ARG A 332 -14.86 20.19 25.90
C ARG A 332 -13.42 20.66 25.89
N VAL A 333 -12.69 20.32 26.93
CA VAL A 333 -11.36 20.88 27.18
C VAL A 333 -10.39 19.78 27.57
N ILE A 334 -9.15 19.88 27.09
CA ILE A 334 -8.01 19.10 27.56
C ILE A 334 -6.96 20.08 28.09
N GLU A 335 -6.50 19.87 29.33
CA GLU A 335 -5.44 20.67 29.92
C GLU A 335 -4.08 20.24 29.33
N ILE A 336 -3.40 21.15 28.62
CA ILE A 336 -2.10 20.85 27.99
C ILE A 336 -0.98 21.14 28.99
N ASN A 337 -1.05 22.33 29.60
CA ASN A 337 -0.11 22.82 30.60
C ASN A 337 -0.85 23.81 31.54
N ASP A 338 -0.12 24.44 32.46
CA ASP A 338 -0.72 25.37 33.43
C ASP A 338 -1.31 26.63 32.78
N TYR A 339 -0.92 26.99 31.56
CA TYR A 339 -1.26 28.26 30.91
C TYR A 339 -2.12 28.10 29.65
N GLU A 340 -2.30 26.89 29.13
CA GLU A 340 -2.95 26.61 27.85
C GLU A 340 -3.84 25.39 27.95
N ILE A 341 -4.99 25.49 27.30
CA ILE A 341 -5.95 24.41 27.17
C ILE A 341 -6.28 24.19 25.69
N LEU A 342 -6.52 22.93 25.33
CA LEU A 342 -7.08 22.56 24.04
C LEU A 342 -8.61 22.57 24.17
N GLN A 343 -9.25 23.56 23.57
CA GLN A 343 -10.70 23.63 23.48
C GLN A 343 -11.18 22.89 22.23
N ILE A 344 -12.21 22.07 22.40
CA ILE A 344 -12.81 21.28 21.32
C ILE A 344 -14.30 21.62 21.21
N THR A 345 -14.69 22.08 20.02
CA THR A 345 -16.08 22.43 19.68
C THR A 345 -16.59 21.53 18.55
N THR A 346 -17.90 21.31 18.51
CA THR A 346 -18.54 20.57 17.42
C THR A 346 -18.86 21.52 16.28
N THR A 347 -18.36 21.23 15.08
CA THR A 347 -18.51 22.06 13.87
C THR A 347 -18.93 21.16 12.70
N GLU A 348 -19.45 21.73 11.61
CA GLU A 348 -19.76 21.00 10.36
C GLU A 348 -18.50 20.66 9.52
N SER A 349 -17.32 20.58 10.15
CA SER A 349 -16.07 20.21 9.47
C SER A 349 -16.07 18.73 9.06
N GLU A 350 -15.16 18.33 8.16
CA GLU A 350 -15.05 16.92 7.72
C GLU A 350 -14.86 15.92 8.87
N LEU A 351 -14.23 16.35 9.97
CA LEU A 351 -14.04 15.56 11.19
C LEU A 351 -15.16 15.75 12.22
N GLY A 352 -16.02 16.76 12.05
CA GLY A 352 -17.11 17.10 12.97
C GLY A 352 -16.68 17.85 14.24
N TYR A 353 -15.39 18.13 14.38
CA TYR A 353 -14.79 18.80 15.52
C TYR A 353 -13.78 19.84 15.07
N GLU A 354 -13.59 20.86 15.90
CA GLU A 354 -12.60 21.91 15.74
C GLU A 354 -11.74 21.99 17.01
N TYR A 355 -10.43 22.04 16.82
CA TYR A 355 -9.43 21.97 17.88
C TYR A 355 -8.69 23.29 17.94
N ASN A 356 -8.84 24.03 19.04
CA ASN A 356 -8.26 25.35 19.22
C ASN A 356 -7.48 25.42 20.54
N VAL A 357 -6.22 25.82 20.48
CA VAL A 357 -5.41 26.07 21.68
C VAL A 357 -5.66 27.49 22.16
N ILE A 358 -6.11 27.63 23.41
CA ILE A 358 -6.39 28.93 24.02
C ILE A 358 -5.69 29.07 25.38
N PRO A 359 -5.34 30.30 25.79
CA PRO A 359 -4.77 30.52 27.12
C PRO A 359 -5.79 30.22 28.23
N CYS A 360 -5.33 29.64 29.33
CA CYS A 360 -6.11 29.35 30.52
C CYS A 360 -6.38 30.62 31.34
N ASP A 361 -7.60 31.16 31.29
CA ASP A 361 -8.08 32.18 32.24
C ASP A 361 -8.71 31.47 33.44
N SER A 362 -8.02 31.44 34.58
CA SER A 362 -8.52 30.84 35.82
C SER A 362 -8.33 31.78 37.01
N ALA A 363 -9.16 31.63 38.06
CA ALA A 363 -9.08 32.45 39.26
C ALA A 363 -7.71 32.37 39.99
N ALA A 364 -6.92 31.32 39.73
CA ALA A 364 -5.59 31.13 40.31
C ALA A 364 -4.47 31.80 39.51
N ILE A 365 -4.66 31.97 38.20
CA ILE A 365 -3.71 32.60 37.28
C ILE A 365 -4.19 34.03 37.09
N GLY A 366 -3.80 34.91 38.03
CA GLY A 366 -4.31 36.27 38.11
C GLY A 366 -4.26 36.99 36.76
N LYS A 367 -5.36 37.68 36.40
CA LYS A 367 -5.45 38.48 35.18
C LYS A 367 -4.32 39.50 35.15
N GLY A 368 -3.30 39.23 34.35
CA GLY A 368 -2.37 40.25 33.87
C GLY A 368 -3.17 41.22 33.00
N LYS A 369 -3.82 42.18 33.64
CA LYS A 369 -4.46 43.33 32.99
C LYS A 369 -3.38 44.03 32.18
N VAL A 370 -3.35 43.80 30.87
CA VAL A 370 -2.70 44.71 29.93
C VAL A 370 -3.63 45.92 29.86
N GLU A 371 -3.48 46.83 30.82
CA GLU A 371 -4.02 48.18 30.68
C GLU A 371 -3.20 48.88 29.60
N GLY A 372 -3.88 49.26 28.52
CA GLY A 372 -3.28 49.87 27.33
C GLY A 372 -2.89 51.32 27.48
#